data_AF-A0A846PDQ6-F1
#
_entry.id   AF-A0A846PDQ6-F1
#
_cell.length_a   1.000
_cell.length_b   1.000
_cell.length_c   1.000
_cell.angle_alpha   90.00
_cell.angle_beta   90.00
_cell.angle_gamma   90.00
#
_symmetry.space_group_name_H-M   'P 1'
#
loop_
_entity.id
_entity.type
_entity.pdbx_description
1 polymer ?
#
loop_
_entity_poly.entity_id
_entity_poly.type
_entity_poly.pdbx_seq_one_letter_code
_entity_poly.pdbx_strand_id
1 'polypeptide(L)'
;MKEEKIRASVRGRTTQGNKVREGRGFSREEIKQAGLTLQLAKRQGMRVDTRRKTVHSQNVQTLKKHSRTSVPLTEIKGIGKVAEEELQKADVMDAYDLAHIDIQILAEKVPYSKRILERWQNEANELLNR
;
A
#
# COMPACT_ATOMS: atom_id res chain seq x y z
N MET A 1 20.21 -7.54 8.11
CA MET A 1 20.23 -6.25 7.40
C MET A 1 19.25 -5.32 8.10
N LYS A 2 19.66 -4.16 8.59
CA LYS A 2 18.75 -3.24 9.32
C LYS A 2 17.82 -2.60 8.29
N GLU A 3 16.54 -2.97 8.27
CA GLU A 3 15.52 -2.22 7.55
C GLU A 3 15.53 -0.78 8.08
N GLU A 4 15.86 0.17 7.22
CA GLU A 4 15.90 1.57 7.57
C GLU A 4 14.46 2.06 7.78
N LYS A 5 14.04 2.10 9.04
CA LYS A 5 12.66 2.48 9.40
C LYS A 5 12.45 3.95 9.07
N ILE A 6 11.69 4.21 8.02
CA ILE A 6 11.25 5.55 7.66
C ILE A 6 10.42 6.14 8.80
N ARG A 7 10.71 7.39 9.17
CA ARG A 7 9.96 8.14 10.20
C ARG A 7 9.33 9.38 9.58
N ALA A 8 8.14 9.71 10.06
CA ALA A 8 7.49 10.94 9.67
C ALA A 8 8.18 12.14 10.33
N SER A 9 8.35 13.22 9.58
CA SER A 9 8.83 14.51 10.08
C SER A 9 7.64 15.42 10.38
N VAL A 10 7.65 16.06 11.55
CA VAL A 10 6.58 16.94 12.04
C VAL A 10 7.17 18.25 12.53
N ARG A 11 6.46 19.36 12.31
CA ARG A 11 6.85 20.67 12.84
C ARG A 11 6.27 20.84 14.25
N GLY A 12 7.12 21.05 15.25
CA GLY A 12 6.72 21.37 16.63
C GLY A 12 7.00 22.83 16.96
N ARG A 13 6.08 23.48 17.68
CA ARG A 13 6.31 24.82 18.23
C ARG A 13 7.25 24.70 19.44
N THR A 14 8.35 25.44 19.40
CA THR A 14 9.30 25.59 20.52
C THR A 14 9.51 27.07 20.81
N THR A 15 10.18 27.39 21.92
CA THR A 15 10.50 28.77 22.32
C THR A 15 11.35 29.51 21.27
N GLN A 16 12.17 28.78 20.49
CA GLN A 16 13.01 29.31 19.42
C GLN A 16 12.35 29.25 18.02
N GLY A 17 11.05 28.94 17.94
CA GLY A 17 10.30 28.83 16.69
C GLY A 17 9.91 27.39 16.32
N ASN A 18 9.63 27.17 15.03
CA ASN A 18 9.20 25.86 14.53
C ASN A 18 10.41 24.96 14.23
N LYS A 19 10.59 23.89 15.01
CA LYS A 19 11.64 22.88 14.75
C LYS A 19 11.03 21.62 14.14
N VAL A 20 11.72 21.04 13.15
CA VAL A 20 11.36 19.74 12.60
C VAL A 20 11.86 18.66 13.56
N ARG A 21 10.97 17.75 13.93
CA ARG A 21 11.26 16.60 14.78
C ARG A 21 10.62 15.34 14.21
N GLU A 22 11.05 14.19 14.70
CA GLU A 22 10.39 12.94 14.38
C GLU A 22 9.00 12.88 15.05
N GLY A 23 8.01 12.51 14.25
CA GLY A 23 6.66 12.19 14.70
C GLY A 23 6.53 10.72 15.09
N ARG A 24 5.40 10.38 15.74
CA ARG A 24 5.06 8.99 16.10
C ARG A 24 4.94 8.09 14.87
N GLY A 25 4.44 8.62 13.76
CA GLY A 25 4.18 7.92 12.51
C GLY A 25 3.61 8.85 11.43
N PHE A 26 3.30 8.30 10.27
CA PHE A 26 2.64 8.99 9.15
C PHE A 26 1.13 9.16 9.40
N SER A 27 0.58 10.28 8.98
CA SER A 27 -0.86 10.56 9.04
C SER A 27 -1.61 9.67 8.04
N ARG A 28 -2.89 9.38 8.32
CA ARG A 28 -3.78 8.69 7.38
C ARG A 28 -3.86 9.40 6.02
N GLU A 29 -3.91 10.72 6.05
CA GLU A 29 -4.01 11.54 4.83
C GLU A 29 -2.69 11.52 4.04
N GLU A 30 -1.54 11.50 4.72
CA GLU A 30 -0.22 11.41 4.05
C GLU A 30 -0.07 10.07 3.33
N ILE A 31 -0.50 8.96 3.95
CA ILE A 31 -0.49 7.62 3.37
C ILE A 31 -1.40 7.55 2.15
N LYS A 32 -2.61 8.11 2.25
CA LYS A 32 -3.55 8.16 1.13
C LYS A 32 -3.00 8.98 -0.05
N GLN A 33 -2.40 10.15 0.22
CA GLN A 33 -1.77 10.98 -0.83
C GLN A 33 -0.52 10.35 -1.45
N ALA A 34 0.13 9.45 -0.74
CA ALA A 34 1.21 8.63 -1.28
C ALA A 34 0.72 7.51 -2.19
N GLY A 35 -0.59 7.31 -2.32
CA GLY A 35 -1.17 6.21 -3.09
C GLY A 35 -1.09 4.88 -2.35
N LEU A 36 -1.08 4.90 -1.01
CA LEU A 36 -0.97 3.70 -0.19
C LEU A 36 -2.23 3.47 0.63
N THR A 37 -2.49 2.20 0.91
CA THR A 37 -3.53 1.79 1.85
C THR A 37 -2.96 1.66 3.26
N LEU A 38 -3.78 1.89 4.29
CA LEU A 38 -3.34 1.79 5.68
C LEU A 38 -2.84 0.39 6.06
N GLN A 39 -3.46 -0.66 5.50
CA GLN A 39 -3.02 -2.04 5.66
C GLN A 39 -1.65 -2.26 5.00
N LEU A 40 -1.48 -1.84 3.75
CA LEU A 40 -0.20 -1.89 3.03
C LEU A 40 0.90 -1.18 3.81
N ALA A 41 0.64 0.02 4.33
CA ALA A 41 1.59 0.77 5.12
C ALA A 41 2.02 0.04 6.39
N LYS A 42 1.07 -0.59 7.10
CA LYS A 42 1.37 -1.43 8.27
C LYS A 42 2.17 -2.69 7.89
N ARG A 43 1.83 -3.33 6.77
CA ARG A 43 2.49 -4.53 6.24
C ARG A 43 3.94 -4.22 5.85
N GLN A 44 4.18 -3.04 5.27
CA GLN A 44 5.52 -2.51 4.99
C GLN A 44 6.27 -2.01 6.25
N GLY A 45 5.71 -2.22 7.45
CA GLY A 45 6.36 -1.84 8.72
C GLY A 45 6.34 -0.34 9.03
N MET A 46 5.58 0.46 8.28
CA MET A 46 5.47 1.90 8.52
C MET A 46 4.57 2.18 9.75
N ARG A 47 5.05 3.07 10.62
CA ARG A 47 4.23 3.54 11.74
C ARG A 47 3.18 4.51 11.24
N VAL A 48 1.92 4.23 11.57
CA VAL A 48 0.77 5.08 11.24
C VAL A 48 0.25 5.77 12.50
N ASP A 49 0.16 7.10 12.46
CA ASP A 49 -0.49 7.92 13.48
C ASP A 49 -1.90 8.29 13.05
N THR A 50 -2.87 7.47 13.46
CA THR A 50 -4.28 7.62 13.08
C THR A 50 -4.97 8.85 13.63
N ARG A 51 -4.36 9.53 14.61
CA ARG A 51 -4.94 10.70 15.30
C ARG A 51 -4.50 12.03 14.68
N ARG A 52 -3.40 12.05 13.90
CA ARG A 52 -2.89 13.27 13.27
C ARG A 52 -3.72 13.57 12.01
N LYS A 53 -4.21 14.81 11.92
CA LYS A 53 -4.92 15.34 10.74
C LYS A 53 -4.05 16.23 9.86
N THR A 54 -2.87 16.63 10.33
CA THR A 54 -1.97 17.47 9.52
C THR A 54 -1.23 16.65 8.48
N VAL A 55 -1.08 17.22 7.30
CA VAL A 55 -0.33 16.65 6.18
C VAL A 55 0.94 17.44 5.97
N HIS A 56 2.06 16.74 5.87
CA HIS A 56 3.33 17.32 5.47
C HIS A 56 3.76 16.77 4.11
N SER A 57 3.91 17.66 3.13
CA SER A 57 4.31 17.31 1.77
C SER A 57 5.64 16.55 1.72
N GLN A 58 6.59 16.88 2.59
CA GLN A 58 7.86 16.15 2.71
C GLN A 58 7.64 14.67 3.05
N ASN A 59 6.72 14.37 3.97
CA ASN A 59 6.40 12.99 4.34
C ASN A 59 5.76 12.23 3.18
N VAL A 60 4.86 12.87 2.43
CA VAL A 60 4.24 12.28 1.24
C VAL A 60 5.29 11.93 0.18
N GLN A 61 6.27 12.80 -0.04
CA GLN A 61 7.37 12.50 -0.96
C GLN A 61 8.25 11.36 -0.46
N THR A 62 8.56 11.32 0.84
CA THR A 62 9.32 10.21 1.43
C THR A 62 8.57 8.89 1.26
N LEU A 63 7.25 8.88 1.51
CA LEU A 63 6.41 7.71 1.30
C LEU A 63 6.43 7.26 -0.16
N LYS A 64 6.20 8.17 -1.12
CA LYS A 64 6.23 7.86 -2.55
C LYS A 64 7.56 7.27 -3.03
N LYS A 65 8.69 7.77 -2.51
CA LYS A 65 10.02 7.24 -2.85
C LYS A 65 10.26 5.84 -2.33
N HIS A 66 9.64 5.49 -1.20
CA HIS A 66 9.87 4.21 -0.52
C HIS A 66 8.78 3.19 -0.79
N SER A 67 7.64 3.62 -1.32
CA SER A 67 6.52 2.76 -1.61
C SER A 67 6.58 2.21 -3.01
N ARG A 68 6.19 0.94 -3.16
CA ARG A 68 5.77 0.38 -4.44
C ARG A 68 4.43 1.00 -4.85
N THR A 69 4.25 1.27 -6.13
CA THR A 69 2.99 1.74 -6.70
C THR A 69 1.89 0.73 -6.41
N SER A 70 0.86 1.13 -5.66
CA SER A 70 -0.32 0.30 -5.36
C SER A 70 -1.33 0.49 -6.48
N VAL A 71 -1.31 -0.39 -7.47
CA VAL A 71 -2.36 -0.47 -8.49
C VAL A 71 -3.55 -1.23 -7.90
N PRO A 72 -4.75 -0.64 -7.80
CA PRO A 72 -5.92 -1.33 -7.25
C PRO A 72 -6.34 -2.50 -8.14
N LEU A 73 -6.88 -3.57 -7.53
CA LEU A 73 -7.31 -4.76 -8.26
C LEU A 73 -8.38 -4.47 -9.31
N THR A 74 -9.19 -3.42 -9.11
CA THR A 74 -10.22 -2.99 -10.06
C THR A 74 -9.68 -2.49 -11.40
N GLU A 75 -8.40 -2.10 -11.47
CA GLU A 75 -7.77 -1.70 -12.73
C GLU A 75 -7.44 -2.92 -13.61
N ILE A 76 -7.35 -4.11 -13.02
CA ILE A 76 -7.11 -5.36 -13.75
C ILE A 76 -8.36 -5.72 -14.53
N LYS A 77 -8.20 -5.87 -15.85
CA LYS A 77 -9.29 -6.23 -16.75
C LYS A 77 -9.98 -7.53 -16.34
N GLY A 78 -11.27 -7.43 -16.04
CA GLY A 78 -12.11 -8.57 -15.68
C GLY A 78 -12.22 -8.83 -14.17
N ILE A 79 -11.59 -8.03 -13.32
CA ILE A 79 -11.87 -8.00 -11.88
C ILE A 79 -12.98 -6.97 -11.62
N GLY A 80 -14.12 -7.44 -11.11
CA GLY A 80 -15.19 -6.59 -10.57
C GLY A 80 -15.10 -6.46 -9.04
N LYS A 81 -15.99 -5.66 -8.44
CA LYS A 81 -16.04 -5.45 -6.98
C LYS A 81 -16.15 -6.75 -6.17
N VAL A 82 -16.96 -7.70 -6.64
CA VAL A 82 -17.13 -9.00 -5.97
C VAL A 82 -15.82 -9.79 -5.96
N ALA A 83 -15.12 -9.82 -7.09
CA ALA A 83 -13.83 -10.52 -7.19
C ALA A 83 -12.76 -9.83 -6.35
N GLU A 84 -12.74 -8.50 -6.34
CA GLU A 84 -11.89 -7.72 -5.44
C GLU A 84 -12.15 -8.07 -3.98
N GLU A 85 -13.41 -8.12 -3.52
CA GLU A 85 -13.75 -8.49 -2.14
C GLU A 85 -13.27 -9.91 -1.78
N GLU A 86 -13.41 -10.88 -2.68
CA GLU A 86 -12.92 -12.25 -2.47
C GLU A 86 -11.39 -12.31 -2.40
N LEU A 87 -10.69 -11.57 -3.27
CA LEU A 87 -9.22 -11.48 -3.24
C LEU A 87 -8.73 -10.79 -1.95
N GLN A 88 -9.42 -9.75 -1.50
CA GLN A 88 -9.11 -9.07 -0.24
C GLN A 88 -9.27 -9.99 0.97
N LYS A 89 -10.28 -10.87 0.98
CA LYS A 89 -10.43 -11.91 2.02
C LYS A 89 -9.25 -12.89 2.02
N ALA A 90 -8.63 -13.13 0.86
CA ALA A 90 -7.44 -13.97 0.70
C ALA A 90 -6.11 -13.23 0.95
N ASP A 91 -6.15 -12.01 1.51
CA ASP A 91 -4.99 -11.13 1.77
C ASP A 91 -4.28 -10.62 0.50
N VAL A 92 -4.98 -10.61 -0.64
CA VAL A 92 -4.53 -10.00 -1.89
C VAL A 92 -5.18 -8.62 -2.01
N MET A 93 -4.40 -7.55 -1.84
CA MET A 93 -4.95 -6.19 -1.72
C MET A 93 -4.80 -5.35 -2.99
N ASP A 94 -3.73 -5.59 -3.75
CA ASP A 94 -3.38 -4.82 -4.94
C ASP A 94 -2.85 -5.73 -6.07
N ALA A 95 -2.63 -5.14 -7.25
CA ALA A 95 -2.11 -5.87 -8.40
C ALA A 95 -0.70 -6.44 -8.15
N TYR A 96 0.08 -5.80 -7.28
CA TYR A 96 1.42 -6.27 -6.92
C TYR A 96 1.36 -7.58 -6.14
N ASP A 97 0.49 -7.66 -5.14
CA ASP A 97 0.22 -8.88 -4.37
C ASP A 97 -0.22 -10.01 -5.32
N LEU A 98 -1.15 -9.73 -6.24
CA LEU A 98 -1.64 -10.72 -7.20
C LEU A 98 -0.55 -11.17 -8.19
N ALA A 99 0.33 -10.27 -8.62
CA ALA A 99 1.43 -10.57 -9.52
C ALA A 99 2.47 -11.53 -8.92
N HIS A 100 2.68 -11.50 -7.60
CA HIS A 100 3.75 -12.26 -6.93
C HIS A 100 3.26 -13.47 -6.13
N ILE A 101 1.95 -13.64 -5.95
CA ILE A 101 1.38 -14.76 -5.20
C ILE A 101 1.43 -16.07 -6.01
N ASP A 102 1.61 -17.19 -5.31
CA ASP A 102 1.47 -18.52 -5.91
C ASP A 102 0.00 -18.78 -6.24
N ILE A 103 -0.29 -19.00 -7.53
CA ILE A 103 -1.63 -19.27 -8.04
C ILE A 103 -2.22 -20.53 -7.42
N GLN A 104 -1.41 -21.55 -7.10
CA GLN A 104 -1.91 -22.78 -6.51
C GLN A 104 -2.51 -22.51 -5.12
N ILE A 105 -1.77 -21.77 -4.29
CA ILE A 105 -2.21 -21.36 -2.95
C ILE A 105 -3.43 -20.43 -3.06
N LEU A 106 -3.43 -19.52 -4.03
CA LEU A 106 -4.56 -18.60 -4.21
C LEU A 106 -5.82 -19.34 -4.63
N ALA A 107 -5.73 -20.28 -5.57
CA ALA A 107 -6.86 -21.06 -6.08
C ALA A 107 -7.54 -21.94 -5.01
N GLU A 108 -6.83 -22.32 -3.95
CA GLU A 108 -7.42 -23.03 -2.80
C GLU A 108 -8.23 -22.10 -1.89
N LYS A 109 -7.87 -20.81 -1.86
CA LYS A 109 -8.46 -19.81 -0.95
C LYS A 109 -9.64 -19.06 -1.54
N VAL A 110 -9.75 -18.98 -2.87
CA VAL A 110 -10.79 -18.20 -3.56
C VAL A 110 -11.64 -19.08 -4.48
N PRO A 111 -12.92 -18.75 -4.71
CA PRO A 111 -13.82 -19.53 -5.55
C PRO A 111 -13.59 -19.30 -7.06
N TYR A 112 -12.34 -19.17 -7.50
CA TYR A 112 -11.98 -18.93 -8.90
C TYR A 112 -11.04 -20.01 -9.42
N SER A 113 -11.21 -20.38 -10.69
CA SER A 113 -10.36 -21.38 -11.33
C SER A 113 -8.95 -20.84 -11.59
N LYS A 114 -7.95 -21.74 -11.59
CA LYS A 114 -6.54 -21.41 -11.87
C LYS A 114 -6.37 -20.58 -13.14
N ARG A 115 -7.08 -20.94 -14.21
CA ARG A 115 -7.04 -20.24 -15.50
C ARG A 115 -7.48 -18.77 -15.41
N ILE A 116 -8.47 -18.47 -14.57
CA ILE A 116 -8.92 -17.08 -14.37
C ILE A 116 -7.86 -16.30 -13.57
N LEU A 117 -7.32 -16.91 -12.52
CA LEU A 117 -6.29 -16.30 -11.68
C LEU A 117 -4.99 -16.04 -12.46
N GLU A 118 -4.56 -16.97 -13.30
CA GLU A 118 -3.44 -16.80 -14.24
C GLU A 118 -3.65 -15.61 -15.17
N ARG A 119 -4.86 -15.48 -15.73
CA ARG A 119 -5.21 -14.35 -16.59
C ARG A 119 -5.08 -13.02 -15.85
N TRP A 120 -5.64 -12.92 -14.64
CA TRP A 120 -5.54 -11.72 -13.83
C TRP A 120 -4.10 -11.43 -13.38
N GLN A 121 -3.31 -12.46 -13.09
CA GLN A 121 -1.89 -12.33 -12.74
C GLN A 121 -1.06 -11.79 -13.92
N ASN A 122 -1.30 -12.28 -15.13
CA ASN A 122 -0.63 -11.79 -16.34
C ASN A 122 -0.96 -10.32 -16.61
N GLU A 123 -2.25 -9.95 -16.49
CA GLU A 123 -2.68 -8.56 -16.66
C GLU A 123 -2.08 -7.65 -15.57
N ALA A 124 -2.00 -8.13 -14.33
CA ALA A 124 -1.33 -7.40 -13.24
C ALA A 124 0.16 -7.17 -13.56
N ASN A 125 0.87 -8.19 -14.07
CA ASN A 125 2.25 -8.06 -14.51
C ASN A 125 2.40 -7.06 -15.66
N GLU A 126 1.47 -7.03 -16.60
CA GLU A 126 1.47 -6.06 -17.70
C GLU A 126 1.31 -4.62 -17.20
N LEU A 127 0.40 -4.40 -16.24
CA LEU A 127 0.19 -3.08 -15.63
C LEU A 127 1.40 -2.59 -14.82
N LEU A 128 2.14 -3.50 -14.17
CA LEU A 128 3.31 -3.15 -13.37
C LEU A 128 4.57 -2.89 -14.21
N ASN A 129 4.64 -3.50 -15.40
CA ASN A 129 5.79 -3.37 -16.32
C ASN A 129 5.59 -2.29 -17.39
N ARG A 130 4.50 -1.52 -17.31
CA ARG A 130 4.15 -0.44 -18.25
C ARG A 130 4.71 0.91 -17.82
#